data_AF-A0A1Q4A2W2-F1
#
_entry.id   AF-A0A1Q4A2W2-F1
#
_cell.length_a   1.000
_cell.length_b   1.000
_cell.length_c   1.000
_cell.angle_alpha   90.00
_cell.angle_beta   90.00
_cell.angle_gamma   90.00
#
_symmetry.space_group_name_H-M   'P 1'
#
loop_
_entity.id
_entity.type
_entity.pdbx_description
1 polymer ?
#
loop_
_entity_poly.entity_id
_entity_poly.type
_entity_poly.pdbx_seq_one_letter_code
_entity_poly.pdbx_strand_id
1 'polypeptide(L)'
;MSDPTVGDDVLPTAAEPTTPPSPTTPTDATVPAAPSPDPAAQLDAGAPPTRRRSRGWIVAVVLLSVGLAAAVGAAVWYFLQLEQAKATILDHERELQEQRELIDRKDTFGTAMNELLAEVGEYEGVPLASLIPWDSYQLLASQAWARRWNPEGLDKSIAAVREARAQLVTQREAAVAEAAVNSSGSAYEATLDQLGHGYVTWRLDDADTLCEDDVLACVTSDDPLVVHVDAPDDALPYMTDWIRTGLAYHEFAHVLQFTNPEPTETAVAAFGGDVETMADCYALTYLDGWTLDHRVWVSSYQYWDVNIGYGYTCDESQRQVIRDWSAALGVQSRQIGVR
;
A
#
# COMPACT_ATOMS: atom_id res chain seq x y z
N MET A 1 -29.02 27.45 -42.08
CA MET A 1 -29.05 28.74 -41.37
C MET A 1 -28.90 28.43 -39.89
N SER A 2 -27.83 28.76 -39.18
CA SER A 2 -26.55 29.36 -39.53
C SER A 2 -25.56 28.95 -38.42
N ASP A 3 -24.37 28.58 -38.84
CA ASP A 3 -23.12 28.61 -38.08
C ASP A 3 -22.82 30.06 -37.63
N PRO A 4 -22.13 30.29 -36.51
CA PRO A 4 -20.76 30.79 -36.64
C PRO A 4 -19.75 30.32 -35.55
N THR A 5 -18.66 29.71 -36.01
CA THR A 5 -17.24 30.13 -35.95
C THR A 5 -16.56 30.62 -34.66
N VAL A 6 -15.45 29.91 -34.34
CA VAL A 6 -14.03 30.34 -34.20
C VAL A 6 -13.60 31.28 -33.06
N GLY A 7 -12.61 30.79 -32.30
CA GLY A 7 -11.64 31.58 -31.55
C GLY A 7 -10.35 30.77 -31.29
N ASP A 8 -9.33 31.02 -32.11
CA ASP A 8 -7.97 30.44 -32.08
C ASP A 8 -7.04 31.15 -31.07
N ASP A 9 -5.95 30.43 -30.76
CA ASP A 9 -4.59 30.85 -30.36
C ASP A 9 -4.33 31.43 -28.94
N VAL A 10 -3.38 30.79 -28.22
CA VAL A 10 -1.97 31.23 -28.11
C VAL A 10 -1.16 30.23 -27.24
N LEU A 11 -0.06 29.74 -27.81
CA LEU A 11 1.07 29.00 -27.21
C LEU A 11 1.95 29.89 -26.30
N PRO A 12 2.68 29.30 -25.34
CA PRO A 12 4.15 29.20 -25.49
C PRO A 12 4.68 27.84 -25.00
N THR A 13 5.43 27.05 -25.77
CA THR A 13 6.87 27.11 -26.11
C THR A 13 7.86 27.14 -24.92
N ALA A 14 8.46 25.97 -24.72
CA ALA A 14 9.85 25.64 -24.35
C ALA A 14 10.40 25.98 -22.96
N ALA A 15 10.83 24.92 -22.25
CA ALA A 15 12.24 24.73 -21.87
C ALA A 15 12.50 23.27 -21.42
N GLU A 16 13.12 22.45 -22.27
CA GLU A 16 14.08 21.44 -21.81
C GLU A 16 15.27 22.16 -21.16
N PRO A 17 15.95 21.58 -20.16
CA PRO A 17 17.28 21.07 -20.51
C PRO A 17 17.83 19.89 -19.66
N THR A 18 18.62 19.10 -20.38
CA THR A 18 19.97 18.59 -20.03
C THR A 18 20.13 17.43 -19.06
N THR A 19 20.25 16.26 -19.68
CA THR A 19 21.12 15.13 -19.33
C THR A 19 22.58 15.58 -19.10
N PRO A 20 23.25 15.15 -18.02
CA PRO A 20 24.71 15.21 -17.92
C PRO A 20 25.38 14.05 -18.67
N PRO A 21 26.56 14.29 -19.28
CA PRO A 21 27.21 13.36 -20.20
C PRO A 21 28.00 12.23 -19.52
N SER A 22 28.08 11.10 -20.23
CA SER A 22 29.06 10.03 -20.00
C SER A 22 30.50 10.53 -20.21
N PRO A 23 31.47 10.13 -19.37
CA PRO A 23 32.88 10.29 -19.69
C PRO A 23 33.34 9.14 -20.61
N THR A 24 33.75 9.56 -21.80
CA THR A 24 34.45 8.84 -22.85
C THR A 24 35.84 8.38 -22.41
N THR A 25 36.17 7.15 -22.78
CA THR A 25 37.53 6.63 -22.93
C THR A 25 38.36 7.49 -23.88
N PRO A 26 39.67 7.69 -23.63
CA PRO A 26 40.63 7.92 -24.70
C PRO A 26 41.53 6.71 -24.89
N THR A 27 41.50 6.21 -26.12
CA THR A 27 42.45 5.26 -26.70
C THR A 27 43.71 6.01 -27.17
N ASP A 28 44.83 5.31 -27.03
CA ASP A 28 45.93 5.20 -28.00
C ASP A 28 47.26 5.94 -27.79
N ALA A 29 48.26 5.19 -28.25
CA ALA A 29 49.70 5.28 -28.10
C ALA A 29 50.36 6.53 -28.70
N THR A 30 51.61 6.80 -28.29
CA THR A 30 52.72 7.12 -29.21
C THR A 30 54.08 6.92 -28.52
N VAL A 31 54.94 6.11 -29.15
CA VAL A 31 56.40 6.00 -28.96
C VAL A 31 57.09 7.04 -29.86
N PRO A 32 58.19 7.69 -29.43
CA PRO A 32 59.45 7.59 -30.20
C PRO A 32 60.69 7.52 -29.27
N ALA A 33 61.61 6.58 -29.44
CA ALA A 33 62.74 6.55 -30.40
C ALA A 33 64.02 7.27 -29.91
N ALA A 34 65.13 6.54 -29.98
CA ALA A 34 66.49 6.91 -29.60
C ALA A 34 67.11 8.03 -30.46
N PRO A 35 68.27 8.59 -30.05
CA PRO A 35 69.45 8.46 -30.90
C PRO A 35 70.80 8.26 -30.17
N SER A 36 71.69 7.50 -30.80
CA SER A 36 73.18 7.62 -30.74
C SER A 36 73.65 8.40 -31.99
N PRO A 37 74.95 8.77 -32.24
CA PRO A 37 76.22 8.58 -31.50
C PRO A 37 77.18 9.82 -31.44
N ASP A 38 78.32 9.64 -30.75
CA ASP A 38 79.71 10.21 -30.73
C ASP A 38 80.21 11.20 -31.85
N PRO A 39 81.41 11.89 -31.78
CA PRO A 39 82.64 11.60 -31.00
C PRO A 39 83.53 12.79 -30.50
N ALA A 40 84.66 12.39 -29.86
CA ALA A 40 86.02 12.99 -29.86
C ALA A 40 86.36 14.06 -28.80
N ALA A 41 87.58 14.18 -28.25
CA ALA A 41 88.79 13.36 -28.08
C ALA A 41 89.81 14.21 -27.28
N GLN A 42 90.83 13.55 -26.70
CA GLN A 42 92.13 14.02 -26.13
C GLN A 42 92.27 13.68 -24.63
N LEU A 43 92.99 12.63 -24.19
CA LEU A 43 94.43 12.28 -24.24
C LEU A 43 95.38 13.24 -23.51
N ASP A 44 95.85 12.80 -22.33
CA ASP A 44 97.26 12.69 -21.87
C ASP A 44 97.28 12.58 -20.33
N ALA A 45 98.19 11.91 -19.61
CA ALA A 45 99.30 11.00 -19.90
C ALA A 45 99.61 10.29 -18.55
N GLY A 46 100.41 9.23 -18.60
CA GLY A 46 100.43 8.16 -17.60
C GLY A 46 101.16 8.41 -16.27
N ALA A 47 100.84 7.55 -15.30
CA ALA A 47 101.72 7.11 -14.22
C ALA A 47 101.46 5.61 -13.92
N PRO A 48 102.50 4.80 -13.63
CA PRO A 48 102.42 3.34 -13.70
C PRO A 48 101.65 2.68 -12.55
N PRO A 49 101.06 1.48 -12.76
CA PRO A 49 100.16 0.85 -11.81
C PRO A 49 100.93 0.23 -10.64
N THR A 50 100.71 0.74 -9.43
CA THR A 50 101.01 0.00 -8.21
C THR A 50 100.07 -1.19 -8.10
N ARG A 51 100.61 -2.41 -8.18
CA ARG A 51 99.92 -3.67 -7.87
C ARG A 51 99.25 -3.58 -6.49
N ARG A 52 97.94 -3.32 -6.44
CA ARG A 52 97.11 -3.54 -5.26
C ARG A 52 96.49 -4.93 -5.36
N ARG A 53 96.81 -5.78 -4.38
CA ARG A 53 96.19 -7.08 -4.12
C ARG A 53 94.66 -7.00 -4.28
N SER A 54 94.11 -8.00 -4.97
CA SER A 54 92.69 -8.17 -5.30
C SER A 54 91.78 -8.12 -4.07
N ARG A 55 91.17 -6.95 -3.83
CA ARG A 55 89.98 -6.79 -2.95
C ARG A 55 88.65 -6.84 -3.73
N GLY A 56 88.70 -7.07 -5.05
CA GLY A 56 87.52 -7.06 -5.93
C GLY A 56 86.48 -8.15 -5.64
N TRP A 57 86.92 -9.32 -5.14
CA TRP A 57 86.00 -10.38 -4.72
C TRP A 57 85.17 -9.96 -3.49
N ILE A 58 85.77 -9.31 -2.50
CA ILE A 58 85.05 -8.87 -1.29
C ILE A 58 83.99 -7.84 -1.65
N VAL A 59 84.31 -6.88 -2.53
CA VAL A 59 83.36 -5.86 -3.00
C VAL A 59 82.24 -6.49 -3.83
N ALA A 60 82.55 -7.45 -4.70
CA ALA A 60 81.55 -8.17 -5.48
C ALA A 60 80.59 -8.98 -4.59
N VAL A 61 81.11 -9.69 -3.58
CA VAL A 61 80.28 -10.45 -2.61
C VAL A 61 79.41 -9.52 -1.78
N VAL A 62 79.93 -8.37 -1.33
CA VAL A 62 79.14 -7.37 -0.59
C VAL A 62 78.03 -6.77 -1.46
N LEU A 63 78.30 -6.41 -2.71
CA LEU A 63 77.27 -5.91 -3.62
C LEU A 63 76.21 -6.96 -3.95
N LEU A 64 76.60 -8.23 -4.11
CA LEU A 64 75.68 -9.33 -4.38
C LEU A 64 74.82 -9.65 -3.15
N SER A 65 75.38 -9.59 -1.95
CA SER A 65 74.62 -9.78 -0.70
C SER A 65 73.71 -8.60 -0.37
N VAL A 66 74.13 -7.35 -0.65
CA VAL A 66 73.24 -6.17 -0.57
C VAL A 66 72.12 -6.24 -1.61
N GLY A 67 72.43 -6.62 -2.84
CA GLY A 67 71.43 -6.81 -3.90
C GLY A 67 70.44 -7.93 -3.57
N LEU A 68 70.91 -9.04 -3.00
CA LEU A 68 70.07 -10.13 -2.52
C LEU A 68 69.17 -9.68 -1.35
N ALA A 69 69.73 -8.96 -0.37
CA ALA A 69 68.96 -8.43 0.76
C ALA A 69 67.89 -7.43 0.30
N ALA A 70 68.21 -6.56 -0.66
CA ALA A 70 67.27 -5.63 -1.26
C ALA A 70 66.17 -6.36 -2.06
N ALA A 71 66.52 -7.41 -2.82
CA ALA A 71 65.56 -8.23 -3.55
C ALA A 71 64.61 -8.99 -2.60
N VAL A 72 65.13 -9.56 -1.51
CA VAL A 72 64.32 -10.22 -0.47
C VAL A 72 63.42 -9.19 0.22
N GLY A 73 63.94 -8.02 0.59
CA GLY A 73 63.15 -6.94 1.19
C GLY A 73 62.03 -6.45 0.26
N ALA A 74 62.30 -6.28 -1.03
CA ALA A 74 61.31 -5.91 -2.03
C ALA A 74 60.26 -7.01 -2.23
N ALA A 75 60.67 -8.29 -2.25
CA ALA A 75 59.76 -9.42 -2.36
C ALA A 75 58.83 -9.54 -1.15
N VAL A 76 59.35 -9.37 0.07
CA VAL A 76 58.55 -9.35 1.30
C VAL A 76 57.57 -8.17 1.30
N TRP A 77 58.02 -6.98 0.90
CA TRP A 77 57.15 -5.80 0.80
C TRP A 77 56.02 -5.99 -0.22
N TYR A 78 56.33 -6.55 -1.39
CA TYR A 78 55.33 -6.84 -2.43
C TYR A 78 54.33 -7.91 -1.99
N PHE A 79 54.80 -8.93 -1.27
CA PHE A 79 53.94 -9.98 -0.73
C PHE A 79 52.97 -9.43 0.32
N LEU A 80 53.43 -8.56 1.22
CA LEU A 80 52.58 -7.87 2.20
C LEU A 80 51.54 -6.96 1.53
N GLN A 81 51.91 -6.20 0.49
CA GLN A 81 50.94 -5.42 -0.29
C GLN A 81 49.89 -6.30 -0.97
N LEU A 82 50.29 -7.45 -1.50
CA LEU A 82 49.38 -8.38 -2.16
C LEU A 82 48.38 -8.99 -1.18
N GLU A 83 48.81 -9.37 0.03
CA GLU A 83 47.90 -9.85 1.07
C GLU A 83 46.93 -8.77 1.53
N GLN A 84 47.41 -7.54 1.73
CA GLN A 84 46.57 -6.41 2.11
C GLN A 84 45.54 -6.06 1.02
N ALA A 85 45.94 -6.09 -0.26
CA ALA A 85 45.03 -5.89 -1.38
C ALA A 85 43.98 -7.01 -1.49
N LYS A 86 44.37 -8.28 -1.29
CA LYS A 86 43.42 -9.40 -1.25
C LYS A 86 42.42 -9.29 -0.11
N ALA A 87 42.87 -8.92 1.09
CA ALA A 87 41.98 -8.71 2.23
C ALA A 87 40.97 -7.59 1.96
N THR A 88 41.42 -6.50 1.33
CA THR A 88 40.55 -5.38 0.94
C THR A 88 39.53 -5.78 -0.13
N ILE A 89 39.94 -6.57 -1.13
CA ILE A 89 39.04 -7.09 -2.17
C ILE A 89 37.96 -8.00 -1.56
N LEU A 90 38.33 -8.92 -0.67
CA LEU A 90 37.38 -9.82 -0.01
C LEU A 90 36.37 -9.06 0.86
N ASP A 91 36.82 -8.01 1.55
CA ASP A 91 35.92 -7.19 2.37
C ASP A 91 34.95 -6.37 1.49
N HIS A 92 35.44 -5.81 0.38
CA HIS A 92 34.58 -5.14 -0.61
C HIS A 92 33.59 -6.09 -1.29
N GLU A 93 34.00 -7.31 -1.65
CA GLU A 93 33.09 -8.32 -2.21
C GLU A 93 31.98 -8.68 -1.22
N ARG A 94 32.33 -8.82 0.07
CA ARG A 94 31.35 -9.06 1.13
C ARG A 94 30.38 -7.89 1.30
N GLU A 95 30.89 -6.67 1.37
CA GLU A 95 30.05 -5.46 1.49
C GLU A 95 29.10 -5.32 0.29
N LEU A 96 29.59 -5.56 -0.93
CA LEU A 96 28.75 -5.54 -2.13
C LEU A 96 27.67 -6.62 -2.10
N GLN A 97 27.98 -7.81 -1.60
CA GLN A 97 27.00 -8.86 -1.43
C GLN A 97 25.92 -8.47 -0.41
N GLU A 98 26.30 -7.93 0.76
CA GLU A 98 25.36 -7.44 1.77
C GLU A 98 24.47 -6.31 1.25
N GLN A 99 25.04 -5.36 0.49
CA GLN A 99 24.26 -4.30 -0.15
C GLN A 99 23.28 -4.84 -1.20
N ARG A 100 23.71 -5.82 -2.01
CA ARG A 100 22.86 -6.45 -3.01
C ARG A 100 21.68 -7.17 -2.38
N GLU A 101 21.93 -7.95 -1.34
CA GLU A 101 20.83 -8.63 -0.64
C GLU A 101 19.87 -7.63 0.03
N LEU A 102 20.37 -6.48 0.50
CA LEU A 102 19.52 -5.44 1.05
C LEU A 102 18.65 -4.76 -0.02
N ILE A 103 19.19 -4.57 -1.23
CA ILE A 103 18.44 -4.07 -2.39
C ILE A 103 17.35 -5.08 -2.76
N ASP A 104 17.69 -6.36 -2.91
CA ASP A 104 16.72 -7.42 -3.25
C ASP A 104 15.56 -7.50 -2.23
N ARG A 105 15.86 -7.31 -0.93
CA ARG A 105 14.82 -7.23 0.11
C ARG A 105 13.91 -6.00 -0.04
N LYS A 106 14.47 -4.84 -0.39
CA LYS A 106 13.67 -3.62 -0.64
C LYS A 106 12.74 -3.81 -1.84
N ASP A 107 13.23 -4.43 -2.91
CA ASP A 107 12.42 -4.75 -4.09
C ASP A 107 11.32 -5.76 -3.77
N THR A 108 11.64 -6.77 -2.94
CA THR A 108 10.66 -7.74 -2.44
C THR A 108 9.57 -7.07 -1.60
N PHE A 109 9.94 -6.12 -0.74
CA PHE A 109 8.99 -5.32 0.02
C PHE A 109 8.08 -4.48 -0.89
N GLY A 110 8.66 -3.76 -1.86
CA GLY A 110 7.89 -2.97 -2.82
C GLY A 110 6.91 -3.83 -3.62
N THR A 111 7.33 -5.03 -4.03
CA THR A 111 6.46 -6.01 -4.70
C THR A 111 5.33 -6.44 -3.78
N ALA A 112 5.61 -6.81 -2.54
CA ALA A 112 4.57 -7.21 -1.58
C ALA A 112 3.55 -6.08 -1.31
N MET A 113 4.01 -4.83 -1.21
CA MET A 113 3.11 -3.67 -1.07
C MET A 113 2.23 -3.46 -2.30
N ASN A 114 2.79 -3.61 -3.51
CA ASN A 114 2.01 -3.52 -4.74
C ASN A 114 0.97 -4.64 -4.83
N GLU A 115 1.30 -5.85 -4.41
CA GLU A 115 0.34 -6.97 -4.34
C GLU A 115 -0.77 -6.72 -3.32
N LEU A 116 -0.45 -6.11 -2.17
CA LEU A 116 -1.46 -5.69 -1.19
C LEU A 116 -2.39 -4.62 -1.78
N LEU A 117 -1.84 -3.60 -2.42
CA LEU A 117 -2.64 -2.52 -3.04
C LEU A 117 -3.45 -3.01 -4.25
N ALA A 118 -2.92 -3.98 -5.02
CA ALA A 118 -3.68 -4.63 -6.07
C ALA A 118 -4.88 -5.38 -5.50
N GLU A 119 -4.71 -6.06 -4.36
CA GLU A 119 -5.83 -6.71 -3.65
C GLU A 119 -6.85 -5.70 -3.13
N VAL A 120 -6.42 -4.53 -2.63
CA VAL A 120 -7.34 -3.42 -2.29
C VAL A 120 -8.15 -2.97 -3.51
N GLY A 121 -7.56 -2.99 -4.71
CA GLY A 121 -8.25 -2.69 -5.96
C GLY A 121 -9.48 -3.57 -6.22
N GLU A 122 -9.49 -4.79 -5.70
CA GLU A 122 -10.61 -5.74 -5.83
C GLU A 122 -11.81 -5.36 -4.95
N TYR A 123 -11.64 -4.39 -4.06
CA TYR A 123 -12.69 -3.81 -3.23
C TYR A 123 -13.22 -2.48 -3.80
N GLU A 124 -12.67 -1.96 -4.89
CA GLU A 124 -13.16 -0.71 -5.50
C GLU A 124 -14.64 -0.84 -5.88
N GLY A 125 -15.45 0.13 -5.46
CA GLY A 125 -16.90 0.13 -5.65
C GLY A 125 -17.69 -0.57 -4.54
N VAL A 126 -17.05 -1.26 -3.60
CA VAL A 126 -17.72 -1.73 -2.37
C VAL A 126 -17.95 -0.53 -1.46
N PRO A 127 -19.19 -0.25 -1.00
CA PRO A 127 -19.54 0.99 -0.29
C PRO A 127 -19.09 1.02 1.18
N LEU A 128 -18.22 0.09 1.60
CA LEU A 128 -17.83 -0.15 2.99
C LEU A 128 -16.35 0.23 3.19
N ALA A 129 -16.05 1.52 3.38
CA ALA A 129 -14.66 1.99 3.41
C ALA A 129 -13.82 1.39 4.55
N SER A 130 -14.43 1.04 5.68
CA SER A 130 -13.75 0.42 6.83
C SER A 130 -13.17 -0.97 6.57
N LEU A 131 -13.56 -1.64 5.48
CA LEU A 131 -12.96 -2.92 5.07
C LEU A 131 -11.45 -2.78 4.83
N ILE A 132 -11.00 -1.58 4.44
CA ILE A 132 -9.60 -1.30 4.14
C ILE A 132 -8.98 -0.46 5.27
N PRO A 133 -8.12 -1.04 6.13
CA PRO A 133 -7.47 -0.33 7.22
C PRO A 133 -6.27 0.48 6.71
N TRP A 134 -6.54 1.58 6.00
CA TRP A 134 -5.53 2.43 5.37
C TRP A 134 -4.43 2.91 6.32
N ASP A 135 -4.78 3.27 7.56
CA ASP A 135 -3.81 3.70 8.58
C ASP A 135 -2.83 2.59 8.94
N SER A 136 -3.30 1.34 9.00
CA SER A 136 -2.44 0.18 9.23
C SER A 136 -1.49 -0.03 8.06
N TYR A 137 -1.93 0.14 6.81
CA TYR A 137 -1.06 -0.01 5.64
C TYR A 137 -0.03 1.12 5.53
N GLN A 138 -0.43 2.33 5.88
CA GLN A 138 0.45 3.48 6.01
C GLN A 138 1.51 3.25 7.10
N LEU A 139 1.13 2.63 8.21
CA LEU A 139 2.04 2.22 9.27
C LEU A 139 3.03 1.15 8.77
N LEU A 140 2.58 0.13 8.04
CA LEU A 140 3.46 -0.90 7.45
C LEU A 140 4.55 -0.27 6.56
N ALA A 141 4.16 0.65 5.67
CA ALA A 141 5.11 1.38 4.83
C ALA A 141 6.12 2.21 5.64
N SER A 142 5.64 2.95 6.65
CA SER A 142 6.51 3.76 7.52
C SER A 142 7.52 2.91 8.30
N GLN A 143 7.09 1.76 8.83
CA GLN A 143 7.96 0.86 9.58
C GLN A 143 9.03 0.23 8.68
N ALA A 144 8.68 -0.17 7.47
CA ALA A 144 9.63 -0.70 6.50
C ALA A 144 10.69 0.34 6.13
N TRP A 145 10.28 1.60 5.92
CA TRP A 145 11.21 2.70 5.65
C TRP A 145 12.17 2.97 6.79
N ALA A 146 11.68 2.97 8.04
CA ALA A 146 12.52 3.12 9.22
C ALA A 146 13.54 1.98 9.34
N ARG A 147 13.16 0.77 8.92
CA ARG A 147 13.98 -0.45 8.96
C ARG A 147 14.79 -0.69 7.68
N ARG A 148 14.81 0.23 6.71
CA ARG A 148 15.37 0.02 5.35
C ARG A 148 16.87 -0.34 5.30
N TRP A 149 17.59 -0.19 6.40
CA TRP A 149 19.01 -0.54 6.52
C TRP A 149 19.25 -1.78 7.38
N ASN A 150 18.18 -2.42 7.87
CA ASN A 150 18.23 -3.62 8.71
C ASN A 150 17.56 -4.79 7.95
N PRO A 151 18.36 -5.79 7.48
CA PRO A 151 17.83 -6.94 6.76
C PRO A 151 16.70 -7.68 7.49
N GLU A 152 16.90 -8.05 8.77
CA GLU A 152 15.88 -8.76 9.56
C GLU A 152 14.63 -7.90 9.79
N GLY A 153 14.82 -6.58 9.90
CA GLY A 153 13.73 -5.61 10.01
C GLY A 153 12.88 -5.52 8.74
N LEU A 154 13.51 -5.60 7.57
CA LEU A 154 12.82 -5.68 6.29
C LEU A 154 12.08 -7.01 6.13
N ASP A 155 12.68 -8.14 6.50
CA ASP A 155 12.03 -9.45 6.42
C ASP A 155 10.73 -9.50 7.25
N LYS A 156 10.74 -8.93 8.46
CA LYS A 156 9.54 -8.75 9.29
C LYS A 156 8.48 -7.86 8.63
N SER A 157 8.91 -6.81 7.93
CA SER A 157 8.00 -5.87 7.27
C SER A 157 7.36 -6.51 6.03
N ILE A 158 8.13 -7.30 5.25
CA ILE A 158 7.62 -8.10 4.13
C ILE A 158 6.57 -9.10 4.64
N ALA A 159 6.87 -9.83 5.72
CA ALA A 159 5.94 -10.79 6.30
C ALA A 159 4.63 -10.12 6.75
N ALA A 160 4.71 -8.96 7.42
CA ALA A 160 3.53 -8.22 7.87
C ALA A 160 2.65 -7.73 6.71
N VAL A 161 3.24 -7.27 5.61
CA VAL A 161 2.49 -6.88 4.40
C VAL A 161 1.82 -8.08 3.74
N ARG A 162 2.52 -9.22 3.65
CA ARG A 162 1.93 -10.46 3.11
C ARG A 162 0.78 -10.98 3.97
N GLU A 163 0.92 -10.88 5.28
CA GLU A 163 -0.15 -11.24 6.22
C GLU A 163 -1.37 -10.32 6.05
N ALA A 164 -1.18 -9.00 5.98
CA ALA A 164 -2.25 -8.05 5.73
C ALA A 164 -2.97 -8.34 4.40
N ARG A 165 -2.23 -8.70 3.35
CA ARG A 165 -2.81 -9.12 2.06
C ARG A 165 -3.60 -10.41 2.20
N ALA A 166 -3.07 -11.42 2.89
CA ALA A 166 -3.75 -12.70 3.08
C ALA A 166 -5.07 -12.53 3.86
N GLN A 167 -5.11 -11.61 4.81
CA GLN A 167 -6.33 -11.25 5.54
C GLN A 167 -7.38 -10.63 4.60
N LEU A 168 -7.01 -9.68 3.72
CA LEU A 168 -7.93 -9.15 2.72
C LEU A 168 -8.44 -10.23 1.75
N VAL A 169 -7.56 -11.11 1.28
CA VAL A 169 -7.98 -12.21 0.39
C VAL A 169 -9.00 -13.10 1.10
N THR A 170 -8.72 -13.49 2.34
CA THR A 170 -9.60 -14.34 3.14
C THR A 170 -10.95 -13.67 3.39
N GLN A 171 -10.95 -12.37 3.71
CA GLN A 171 -12.16 -11.59 3.92
C GLN A 171 -13.03 -11.52 2.65
N ARG A 172 -12.42 -11.25 1.48
CA ARG A 172 -13.14 -11.23 0.20
C ARG A 172 -13.72 -12.59 -0.13
N GLU A 173 -12.91 -13.65 0.00
CA GLU A 173 -13.36 -15.02 -0.30
C GLU A 173 -14.50 -15.46 0.63
N ALA A 174 -14.46 -15.07 1.91
CA ALA A 174 -15.55 -15.30 2.85
C ALA A 174 -16.82 -14.55 2.44
N ALA A 175 -16.72 -13.26 2.09
CA ALA A 175 -17.87 -12.47 1.63
C ALA A 175 -18.49 -13.02 0.34
N VAL A 176 -17.66 -13.46 -0.62
CA VAL A 176 -18.14 -14.12 -1.85
C VAL A 176 -18.86 -15.44 -1.53
N ALA A 177 -18.34 -16.21 -0.57
CA ALA A 177 -18.98 -17.45 -0.14
C ALA A 177 -20.32 -17.17 0.56
N GLU A 178 -20.38 -16.14 1.40
CA GLU A 178 -21.60 -15.73 2.11
C GLU A 178 -22.67 -15.25 1.12
N ALA A 179 -22.33 -14.35 0.19
CA ALA A 179 -23.26 -13.89 -0.86
C ALA A 179 -23.79 -15.02 -1.76
N ALA A 180 -23.07 -16.15 -1.87
CA ALA A 180 -23.51 -17.31 -2.64
C ALA A 180 -24.55 -18.15 -1.88
N VAL A 181 -24.70 -17.94 -0.57
CA VAL A 181 -25.50 -18.75 0.34
C VAL A 181 -26.66 -17.90 0.87
N ASN A 182 -27.75 -17.79 0.10
CA ASN A 182 -29.03 -17.33 0.65
C ASN A 182 -29.74 -18.53 1.27
N SER A 183 -29.35 -18.88 2.50
CA SER A 183 -29.74 -20.13 3.15
C SER A 183 -31.03 -20.03 3.96
N SER A 184 -31.37 -18.84 4.45
CA SER A 184 -32.58 -18.61 5.24
C SER A 184 -33.81 -18.34 4.37
N GLY A 185 -33.62 -17.78 3.17
CA GLY A 185 -34.71 -17.34 2.30
C GLY A 185 -35.49 -16.14 2.85
N SER A 186 -34.97 -15.47 3.89
CA SER A 186 -35.60 -14.30 4.49
C SER A 186 -35.42 -13.06 3.62
N ALA A 187 -36.37 -12.12 3.72
CA ALA A 187 -36.27 -10.83 3.06
C ALA A 187 -35.09 -9.99 3.60
N TYR A 188 -34.65 -10.18 4.84
CA TYR A 188 -33.44 -9.56 5.39
C TYR A 188 -32.21 -10.02 4.64
N GLU A 189 -31.98 -11.34 4.59
CA GLU A 189 -30.84 -11.96 3.92
C GLU A 189 -30.78 -11.51 2.46
N ALA A 190 -31.88 -11.66 1.72
CA ALA A 190 -31.92 -11.30 0.30
C ALA A 190 -31.62 -9.82 0.06
N THR A 191 -32.08 -8.92 0.93
CA THR A 191 -31.87 -7.48 0.79
C THR A 191 -30.44 -7.09 1.18
N LEU A 192 -29.92 -7.62 2.30
CA LEU A 192 -28.57 -7.30 2.79
C LEU A 192 -27.48 -7.94 1.94
N ASP A 193 -27.70 -9.13 1.39
CA ASP A 193 -26.80 -9.73 0.40
C ASP A 193 -26.68 -8.85 -0.85
N GLN A 194 -27.82 -8.31 -1.32
CA GLN A 194 -27.88 -7.43 -2.48
C GLN A 194 -27.15 -6.11 -2.23
N LEU A 195 -27.38 -5.48 -1.07
CA LEU A 195 -26.82 -4.18 -0.72
C LEU A 195 -25.35 -4.25 -0.28
N GLY A 196 -25.01 -5.26 0.51
CA GLY A 196 -23.71 -5.43 1.16
C GLY A 196 -22.71 -6.28 0.37
N HIS A 197 -23.10 -6.85 -0.78
CA HIS A 197 -22.24 -7.69 -1.61
C HIS A 197 -21.61 -8.88 -0.86
N GLY A 198 -22.33 -9.43 0.12
CA GLY A 198 -21.87 -10.52 1.00
C GLY A 198 -20.94 -10.11 2.15
N TYR A 199 -20.58 -8.84 2.25
CA TYR A 199 -19.81 -8.34 3.40
C TYR A 199 -20.70 -7.99 4.59
N VAL A 200 -21.98 -7.71 4.34
CA VAL A 200 -22.96 -7.42 5.39
C VAL A 200 -23.81 -8.66 5.59
N THR A 201 -23.88 -9.10 6.84
CA THR A 201 -24.68 -10.26 7.24
C THR A 201 -25.76 -9.83 8.22
N TRP A 202 -26.62 -10.77 8.60
CA TRP A 202 -27.67 -10.51 9.59
C TRP A 202 -27.78 -11.68 10.56
N ARG A 203 -28.31 -11.40 11.74
CA ARG A 203 -28.56 -12.39 12.79
C ARG A 203 -29.89 -12.12 13.47
N LEU A 204 -30.53 -13.19 13.93
CA LEU A 204 -31.63 -13.11 14.89
C LEU A 204 -31.03 -13.18 16.29
N ASP A 205 -31.08 -12.06 17.01
CA ASP A 205 -30.55 -11.89 18.35
C ASP A 205 -31.62 -11.29 19.29
N ASP A 206 -31.24 -11.00 20.54
CA ASP A 206 -32.02 -10.18 21.47
C ASP A 206 -31.48 -8.75 21.32
N ALA A 207 -32.06 -8.00 20.36
CA ALA A 207 -31.52 -6.69 19.98
C ALA A 207 -31.76 -5.64 21.07
N ASP A 208 -32.87 -5.80 21.81
CA ASP A 208 -33.20 -5.03 23.01
C ASP A 208 -32.03 -5.04 24.02
N THR A 209 -31.46 -6.21 24.28
CA THR A 209 -30.33 -6.34 25.19
C THR A 209 -29.02 -5.82 24.60
N LEU A 210 -28.85 -5.91 23.28
CA LEU A 210 -27.61 -5.57 22.60
C LEU A 210 -27.43 -4.06 22.40
N CYS A 211 -28.50 -3.35 22.06
CA CYS A 211 -28.46 -1.99 21.57
C CYS A 211 -29.23 -1.02 22.47
N GLU A 212 -30.56 -1.09 22.44
CA GLU A 212 -31.46 -0.30 23.27
C GLU A 212 -32.81 -1.03 23.36
N ASP A 213 -33.55 -0.87 24.45
CA ASP A 213 -34.87 -1.50 24.61
C ASP A 213 -35.86 -1.02 23.52
N ASP A 214 -36.68 -1.94 23.00
CA ASP A 214 -37.80 -1.71 22.05
C ASP A 214 -37.34 -1.36 20.62
N VAL A 215 -36.30 -2.05 20.12
CA VAL A 215 -35.78 -1.88 18.75
C VAL A 215 -36.05 -3.11 17.87
N LEU A 216 -36.53 -2.90 16.64
CA LEU A 216 -36.77 -4.00 15.70
C LEU A 216 -35.47 -4.65 15.19
N ALA A 217 -34.42 -3.83 15.07
CA ALA A 217 -33.08 -4.25 14.71
C ALA A 217 -32.07 -3.16 15.11
N CYS A 218 -30.78 -3.49 15.02
CA CYS A 218 -29.73 -2.51 15.19
C CYS A 218 -28.40 -2.95 14.56
N VAL A 219 -27.49 -1.98 14.44
CA VAL A 219 -26.08 -2.16 14.08
C VAL A 219 -25.22 -1.54 15.16
N THR A 220 -24.16 -2.21 15.58
CA THR A 220 -23.23 -1.70 16.61
C THR A 220 -21.91 -1.26 16.00
N SER A 221 -21.21 -0.33 16.66
CA SER A 221 -19.87 0.09 16.25
C SER A 221 -18.83 -1.03 16.35
N ASP A 222 -19.05 -2.01 17.24
CA ASP A 222 -18.14 -3.12 17.49
C ASP A 222 -18.29 -4.23 16.42
N ASP A 223 -19.47 -4.37 15.83
CA ASP A 223 -19.76 -5.29 14.73
C ASP A 223 -20.54 -4.59 13.58
N PRO A 224 -19.92 -3.62 12.89
CA PRO A 224 -20.64 -2.72 11.98
C PRO A 224 -21.06 -3.38 10.66
N LEU A 225 -20.72 -4.65 10.46
CA LEU A 225 -21.05 -5.42 9.26
C LEU A 225 -22.13 -6.49 9.53
N VAL A 226 -22.74 -6.46 10.73
CA VAL A 226 -23.81 -7.36 11.12
C VAL A 226 -25.03 -6.55 11.52
N VAL A 227 -26.16 -6.87 10.88
CA VAL A 227 -27.47 -6.37 11.29
C VAL A 227 -28.08 -7.35 12.28
N HIS A 228 -28.32 -6.89 13.51
CA HIS A 228 -28.92 -7.70 14.56
C HIS A 228 -30.42 -7.42 14.60
N VAL A 229 -31.23 -8.37 14.16
CA VAL A 229 -32.70 -8.28 14.15
C VAL A 229 -33.24 -8.87 15.45
N ASP A 230 -34.17 -8.18 16.10
CA ASP A 230 -34.81 -8.66 17.31
C ASP A 230 -35.70 -9.87 17.03
N ALA A 231 -35.40 -10.99 17.68
CA ALA A 231 -36.08 -12.25 17.44
C ALA A 231 -37.56 -12.25 17.93
N PRO A 232 -37.89 -11.73 19.13
CA PRO A 232 -39.29 -11.51 19.53
C PRO A 232 -40.10 -10.70 18.53
N ASP A 233 -39.57 -9.57 18.04
CA ASP A 233 -40.30 -8.69 17.14
C ASP A 233 -40.44 -9.25 15.73
N ASP A 234 -39.41 -9.94 15.20
CA ASP A 234 -39.50 -10.59 13.88
C ASP A 234 -40.63 -11.64 13.82
N ALA A 235 -40.96 -12.26 14.95
CA ALA A 235 -42.02 -13.25 15.05
C ALA A 235 -43.44 -12.62 15.06
N LEU A 236 -43.56 -11.30 15.10
CA LEU A 236 -44.86 -10.63 15.18
C LEU A 236 -45.65 -10.76 13.87
N PRO A 237 -46.99 -10.97 13.93
CA PRO A 237 -47.81 -11.24 12.74
C PRO A 237 -47.83 -10.13 11.68
N TYR A 238 -47.43 -8.91 12.05
CA TYR A 238 -47.38 -7.78 11.13
C TYR A 238 -46.05 -7.69 10.37
N MET A 239 -45.00 -8.40 10.80
CA MET A 239 -43.71 -8.43 10.13
C MET A 239 -43.85 -9.18 8.80
N THR A 240 -44.16 -8.44 7.73
CA THR A 240 -44.21 -8.94 6.35
C THR A 240 -42.86 -8.78 5.68
N ASP A 241 -42.64 -9.47 4.56
CA ASP A 241 -41.40 -9.32 3.79
C ASP A 241 -41.14 -7.88 3.34
N TRP A 242 -42.20 -7.10 3.08
CA TRP A 242 -42.06 -5.68 2.79
C TRP A 242 -41.47 -4.90 3.98
N ILE A 243 -41.94 -5.21 5.20
CA ILE A 243 -41.41 -4.59 6.42
C ILE A 243 -39.95 -4.98 6.65
N ARG A 244 -39.64 -6.27 6.50
CA ARG A 244 -38.27 -6.79 6.62
C ARG A 244 -37.32 -6.13 5.62
N THR A 245 -37.77 -5.95 4.37
CA THR A 245 -36.99 -5.22 3.36
C THR A 245 -36.81 -3.76 3.76
N GLY A 246 -37.86 -3.07 4.23
CA GLY A 246 -37.76 -1.69 4.74
C GLY A 246 -36.72 -1.54 5.84
N LEU A 247 -36.80 -2.40 6.86
CA LEU A 247 -35.88 -2.44 7.97
C LEU A 247 -34.45 -2.77 7.50
N ALA A 248 -34.27 -3.74 6.58
CA ALA A 248 -32.95 -4.03 6.02
C ALA A 248 -32.29 -2.82 5.33
N TYR A 249 -33.05 -2.00 4.60
CA TYR A 249 -32.51 -0.77 4.01
C TYR A 249 -32.14 0.27 5.08
N HIS A 250 -32.97 0.41 6.12
CA HIS A 250 -32.69 1.30 7.24
C HIS A 250 -31.40 0.88 7.96
N GLU A 251 -31.30 -0.37 8.38
CA GLU A 251 -30.12 -0.90 9.08
C GLU A 251 -28.86 -0.88 8.20
N PHE A 252 -29.01 -1.15 6.90
CA PHE A 252 -27.87 -1.02 5.98
C PHE A 252 -27.36 0.43 5.92
N ALA A 253 -28.22 1.43 6.10
CA ALA A 253 -27.76 2.82 6.21
C ALA A 253 -26.86 3.00 7.44
N HIS A 254 -27.18 2.41 8.59
CA HIS A 254 -26.29 2.41 9.76
C HIS A 254 -24.97 1.70 9.50
N VAL A 255 -24.98 0.56 8.79
CA VAL A 255 -23.75 -0.07 8.32
C VAL A 255 -22.91 0.90 7.50
N LEU A 256 -23.50 1.60 6.53
CA LEU A 256 -22.81 2.61 5.73
C LEU A 256 -22.27 3.77 6.58
N GLN A 257 -23.04 4.24 7.57
CA GLN A 257 -22.65 5.31 8.49
C GLN A 257 -21.43 4.92 9.33
N PHE A 258 -21.42 3.72 9.93
CA PHE A 258 -20.29 3.23 10.72
C PHE A 258 -19.06 2.92 9.87
N THR A 259 -19.25 2.40 8.67
CA THR A 259 -18.15 2.03 7.77
C THR A 259 -17.57 3.21 6.99
N ASN A 260 -18.27 4.37 6.98
CA ASN A 260 -17.87 5.61 6.33
C ASN A 260 -18.11 6.82 7.24
N PRO A 261 -17.42 6.94 8.39
CA PRO A 261 -17.72 7.98 9.37
C PRO A 261 -17.47 9.40 8.83
N GLU A 262 -16.35 9.64 8.13
CA GLU A 262 -15.99 10.96 7.61
C GLU A 262 -17.02 11.52 6.58
N PRO A 263 -17.44 10.78 5.52
CA PRO A 263 -18.52 11.24 4.65
C PRO A 263 -19.85 11.45 5.38
N THR A 264 -20.14 10.60 6.37
CA THR A 264 -21.40 10.61 7.12
C THR A 264 -21.52 11.84 8.01
N GLU A 265 -20.45 12.26 8.69
CA GLU A 265 -20.44 13.48 9.52
C GLU A 265 -20.88 14.72 8.73
N THR A 266 -20.56 14.78 7.44
CA THR A 266 -20.97 15.89 6.57
C THR A 266 -22.43 15.76 6.15
N ALA A 267 -22.86 14.56 5.77
CA ALA A 267 -24.21 14.32 5.24
C ALA A 267 -25.29 14.45 6.34
N VAL A 268 -25.02 13.98 7.55
CA VAL A 268 -25.99 13.96 8.67
C VAL A 268 -26.48 15.36 9.05
N ALA A 269 -25.71 16.41 8.74
CA ALA A 269 -26.11 17.80 8.97
C ALA A 269 -27.41 18.18 8.23
N ALA A 270 -27.68 17.60 7.06
CA ALA A 270 -28.93 17.80 6.32
C ALA A 270 -30.16 17.17 7.00
N PHE A 271 -29.93 16.33 7.99
CA PHE A 271 -30.94 15.61 8.78
C PHE A 271 -30.94 16.11 10.23
N GLY A 272 -30.46 17.33 10.47
CA GLY A 272 -30.43 17.92 11.81
C GLY A 272 -29.39 17.30 12.75
N GLY A 273 -28.45 16.52 12.21
CA GLY A 273 -27.47 15.76 13.00
C GLY A 273 -28.01 14.42 13.53
N ASP A 274 -29.18 13.98 13.06
CA ASP A 274 -29.80 12.72 13.47
C ASP A 274 -29.53 11.60 12.45
N VAL A 275 -28.87 10.55 12.91
CA VAL A 275 -28.48 9.38 12.12
C VAL A 275 -29.66 8.45 11.82
N GLU A 276 -30.65 8.41 12.71
CA GLU A 276 -31.89 7.64 12.53
C GLU A 276 -32.74 8.25 11.41
N THR A 277 -32.92 9.58 11.47
CA THR A 277 -33.60 10.33 10.40
C THR A 277 -32.91 10.15 9.05
N MET A 278 -31.58 10.10 9.04
CA MET A 278 -30.81 9.84 7.82
C MET A 278 -31.00 8.40 7.32
N ALA A 279 -31.06 7.41 8.21
CA ALA A 279 -31.31 6.00 7.87
C ALA A 279 -32.73 5.79 7.30
N ASP A 280 -33.73 6.40 7.92
CA ASP A 280 -35.12 6.43 7.40
C ASP A 280 -35.17 7.04 6.00
N CYS A 281 -34.48 8.16 5.80
CA CYS A 281 -34.37 8.81 4.50
C CYS A 281 -33.67 7.93 3.46
N TYR A 282 -32.68 7.14 3.85
CA TYR A 282 -32.03 6.18 2.95
C TYR A 282 -33.03 5.12 2.47
N ALA A 283 -33.73 4.46 3.39
CA ALA A 283 -34.74 3.46 3.04
C ALA A 283 -35.84 4.05 2.14
N LEU A 284 -36.37 5.22 2.50
CA LEU A 284 -37.39 5.93 1.71
C LEU A 284 -36.88 6.32 0.31
N THR A 285 -35.60 6.64 0.16
CA THR A 285 -35.00 7.05 -1.12
C THR A 285 -34.95 5.90 -2.12
N TYR A 286 -34.62 4.68 -1.67
CA TYR A 286 -34.38 3.53 -2.56
C TYR A 286 -35.58 2.59 -2.72
N LEU A 287 -36.53 2.60 -1.78
CA LEU A 287 -37.72 1.74 -1.87
C LEU A 287 -38.91 2.39 -2.60
N ASP A 288 -38.79 3.65 -3.03
CA ASP A 288 -39.83 4.43 -3.75
C ASP A 288 -41.23 4.41 -3.08
N GLY A 289 -41.27 4.06 -1.80
CA GLY A 289 -42.44 4.02 -0.95
C GLY A 289 -42.65 5.36 -0.27
N TRP A 290 -43.85 5.92 -0.36
CA TRP A 290 -44.13 7.27 0.11
C TRP A 290 -44.10 7.42 1.65
N THR A 291 -44.12 6.32 2.42
CA THR A 291 -44.05 6.30 3.89
C THR A 291 -43.47 4.99 4.42
N LEU A 292 -42.78 5.04 5.56
CA LEU A 292 -42.46 3.87 6.39
C LEU A 292 -43.65 3.42 7.27
N ASP A 293 -44.72 4.22 7.29
CA ASP A 293 -46.03 3.86 7.85
C ASP A 293 -46.77 2.87 6.94
N HIS A 294 -47.25 1.76 7.51
CA HIS A 294 -48.02 0.77 6.78
C HIS A 294 -49.15 0.14 7.59
N ARG A 295 -50.29 -0.08 6.91
CA ARG A 295 -51.42 -0.83 7.47
C ARG A 295 -51.38 -2.28 7.01
N VAL A 296 -50.99 -3.18 7.90
CA VAL A 296 -50.94 -4.62 7.64
C VAL A 296 -52.24 -5.28 8.09
N TRP A 297 -53.00 -5.82 7.15
CA TRP A 297 -54.21 -6.60 7.44
C TRP A 297 -53.85 -8.05 7.80
N VAL A 298 -54.11 -8.45 9.05
CA VAL A 298 -53.90 -9.83 9.53
C VAL A 298 -55.16 -10.69 9.42
N SER A 299 -56.32 -10.06 9.19
CA SER A 299 -57.55 -10.73 8.79
C SER A 299 -58.45 -9.76 8.01
N SER A 300 -59.65 -10.19 7.63
CA SER A 300 -60.64 -9.32 6.96
C SER A 300 -61.18 -8.18 7.83
N TYR A 301 -60.86 -8.15 9.13
CA TYR A 301 -61.35 -7.14 10.08
C TYR A 301 -60.31 -6.69 11.12
N GLN A 302 -59.08 -7.23 11.08
CA GLN A 302 -57.99 -6.82 11.97
C GLN A 302 -56.81 -6.33 11.15
N TYR A 303 -56.25 -5.21 11.57
CA TYR A 303 -55.06 -4.64 11.00
C TYR A 303 -54.15 -4.09 12.09
N TRP A 304 -52.88 -3.92 11.74
CA TRP A 304 -51.86 -3.21 12.50
C TRP A 304 -51.40 -2.01 11.69
N ASP A 305 -51.28 -0.85 12.32
CA ASP A 305 -50.53 0.27 11.75
C ASP A 305 -49.10 0.15 12.29
N VAL A 306 -48.15 -0.11 11.40
CA VAL A 306 -46.74 -0.34 11.71
C VAL A 306 -45.94 0.81 11.13
N ASN A 307 -44.99 1.35 11.91
CA ASN A 307 -44.02 2.29 11.39
C ASN A 307 -42.62 1.72 11.59
N ILE A 308 -41.85 1.68 10.50
CA ILE A 308 -40.47 1.16 10.46
C ILE A 308 -39.46 2.31 10.58
N GLY A 309 -39.91 3.55 10.46
CA GLY A 309 -39.14 4.74 10.77
C GLY A 309 -39.78 5.53 11.89
N TYR A 310 -39.12 6.55 12.39
CA TYR A 310 -39.65 7.35 13.50
C TYR A 310 -40.75 8.35 13.05
N GLY A 311 -41.60 7.96 12.09
CA GLY A 311 -42.64 8.82 11.51
C GLY A 311 -42.11 9.88 10.56
N TYR A 312 -40.86 9.76 10.11
CA TYR A 312 -40.22 10.77 9.27
C TYR A 312 -40.62 10.65 7.79
N THR A 313 -40.72 11.80 7.11
CA THR A 313 -40.90 11.86 5.65
C THR A 313 -39.76 12.63 5.02
N CYS A 314 -39.06 11.98 4.09
CA CYS A 314 -37.90 12.55 3.42
C CYS A 314 -38.30 13.39 2.20
N ASP A 315 -37.94 14.68 2.18
CA ASP A 315 -38.18 15.54 1.01
C ASP A 315 -37.17 15.30 -0.13
N GLU A 316 -37.41 15.87 -1.31
CA GLU A 316 -36.52 15.64 -2.47
C GLU A 316 -35.10 16.18 -2.26
N SER A 317 -34.93 17.24 -1.48
CA SER A 317 -33.60 17.79 -1.19
C SER A 317 -32.80 16.83 -0.33
N GLN A 318 -33.43 16.22 0.67
CA GLN A 318 -32.82 15.21 1.53
C GLN A 318 -32.56 13.91 0.77
N ARG A 319 -33.48 13.48 -0.10
CA ARG A 319 -33.28 12.35 -1.01
C ARG A 319 -32.08 12.58 -1.92
N GLN A 320 -31.87 13.80 -2.41
CA GLN A 320 -30.68 14.13 -3.20
C GLN A 320 -29.40 14.03 -2.36
N VAL A 321 -29.42 14.51 -1.10
CA VAL A 321 -28.27 14.33 -0.18
C VAL A 321 -27.95 12.86 0.04
N ILE A 322 -28.96 11.99 0.20
CA ILE A 322 -28.76 10.54 0.30
C ILE A 322 -28.08 9.99 -0.96
N ARG A 323 -28.55 10.36 -2.15
CA ARG A 323 -27.96 9.89 -3.42
C ARG A 323 -26.51 10.33 -3.55
N ASP A 324 -26.21 11.60 -3.22
CA ASP A 324 -24.87 12.15 -3.29
C ASP A 324 -23.93 11.51 -2.25
N TRP A 325 -24.42 11.30 -1.02
CA TRP A 325 -23.70 10.61 0.04
C TRP A 325 -23.38 9.18 -0.37
N SER A 326 -24.39 8.39 -0.76
CA SER A 326 -24.24 6.99 -1.18
C SER A 326 -23.26 6.84 -2.36
N ALA A 327 -23.32 7.75 -3.35
CA ALA A 327 -22.41 7.75 -4.49
C ALA A 327 -20.95 8.09 -4.12
N ALA A 328 -20.71 8.75 -3.00
CA ALA A 328 -19.38 9.10 -2.51
C ALA A 328 -18.76 8.03 -1.61
N LEU A 329 -19.53 7.03 -1.18
CA LEU A 329 -19.07 6.00 -0.25
C LEU A 329 -18.14 4.98 -0.89
N GLY A 330 -17.44 4.27 0.00
CA GLY A 330 -16.75 3.05 -0.35
C GLY A 330 -15.24 3.16 -0.44
N VAL A 331 -14.66 2.05 -0.85
CA VAL A 331 -13.22 1.90 -0.93
C VAL A 331 -12.69 2.70 -2.10
N GLN A 332 -11.85 3.69 -1.79
CA GLN A 332 -11.12 4.49 -2.76
C GLN A 332 -9.62 4.25 -2.60
N SER A 333 -8.94 3.95 -3.70
CA SER A 333 -7.49 3.81 -3.74
C SER A 333 -6.79 5.09 -3.21
N ARG A 334 -5.88 4.92 -2.25
CA ARG A 334 -5.06 6.00 -1.68
C ARG A 334 -3.59 5.78 -1.99
N GLN A 335 -2.86 6.88 -2.22
CA GLN A 335 -1.40 6.81 -2.27
C GLN A 335 -0.84 6.56 -0.87
N ILE A 336 -0.09 5.48 -0.70
CA ILE A 336 0.69 5.23 0.50
C ILE A 336 2.08 5.82 0.30
N GLY A 337 2.45 6.75 1.19
CA GLY A 337 3.74 7.43 1.12
C GLY A 337 4.34 7.60 2.50
N VAL A 338 5.66 7.51 2.64
CA VAL A 338 6.32 7.79 3.92
C VAL A 338 6.25 9.29 4.18
N ARG A 339 5.56 9.70 5.25
CA ARG A 339 5.59 11.08 5.75
C ARG A 339 6.86 11.36 6.54
#